data_AF-A0A6N8EN05-F1
#
_entry.id   AF-A0A6N8EN05-F1
#
_cell.length_a   1.000
_cell.length_b   1.000
_cell.length_c   1.000
_cell.angle_alpha   90.00
_cell.angle_beta   90.00
_cell.angle_gamma   90.00
#
_symmetry.space_group_name_H-M   'P 1'
#
loop_
_entity.id
_entity.type
_entity.pdbx_description
1 polymer ?
#
loop_
_entity_poly.entity_id
_entity_poly.type
_entity_poly.pdbx_seq_one_letter_code
_entity_poly.pdbx_strand_id
1 'polypeptide(L)'
;MQTLPLPSAGTIPIVLGLSENFAPYAYTTIQSGLDNILPGVRLAFYLFHEGMSEAVQNIGRALFNTDRSEIHFVDVSEWMNRHNPSYLGHASRPTFYRLAIPELLHNFPRVIYLDSDIFMRRCPSLLYYSIHKDAQIGATRDLLMIPAQHNGFRLPQEVAGGPPLIDYHRGALGVQNSDDYFQGGVLVININKITEHQVKECGALCGTLFWMMDQDILNRIFYGRVCFIHPNWDVCWGPGCEEASENLPDHWRDLYQETLKDPFAIHYTGFPKPWNGWDGPYTDDYRKTLERVMVRF
;
A
#
# COMPACT_ATOMS: atom_id res chain seq x y z
N MET A 1 -7.45 16.03 -17.75
CA MET A 1 -6.53 15.35 -16.81
C MET A 1 -5.54 16.36 -16.32
N GLN A 2 -5.38 16.48 -15.00
CA GLN A 2 -4.30 17.26 -14.40
C GLN A 2 -2.95 16.67 -14.84
N THR A 3 -2.05 17.50 -15.36
CA THR A 3 -0.68 17.08 -15.67
C THR A 3 0.16 17.16 -14.40
N LEU A 4 0.65 16.03 -13.92
CA LEU A 4 1.51 15.98 -12.73
C LEU A 4 2.98 16.26 -13.08
N PRO A 5 3.75 16.89 -12.18
CA PRO A 5 5.18 17.08 -12.40
C PRO A 5 5.88 15.72 -12.47
N LEU A 6 6.61 15.50 -13.56
CA LEU A 6 7.49 14.33 -13.67
C LEU A 6 8.63 14.45 -12.65
N PRO A 7 9.13 13.32 -12.14
CA PRO A 7 10.19 13.33 -11.17
C PRO A 7 11.47 13.83 -11.83
N SER A 8 12.33 14.51 -11.07
CA SER A 8 13.66 14.86 -11.55
C SER A 8 14.40 13.63 -12.12
N ALA A 9 15.27 13.83 -13.12
CA ALA A 9 15.99 12.72 -13.74
C ALA A 9 16.77 11.89 -12.70
N GLY A 10 16.61 10.57 -12.74
CA GLY A 10 17.25 9.64 -11.80
C GLY A 10 16.56 9.50 -10.44
N THR A 11 15.42 10.17 -10.23
CA THR A 11 14.65 10.08 -8.99
C THR A 11 13.63 8.94 -9.04
N ILE A 12 13.48 8.22 -7.93
CA ILE A 12 12.54 7.10 -7.81
C ILE A 12 11.18 7.61 -7.30
N PRO A 13 10.08 7.48 -8.07
CA PRO A 13 8.76 7.93 -7.67
C PRO A 13 8.10 6.96 -6.69
N ILE A 14 7.59 7.50 -5.58
CA ILE A 14 6.87 6.80 -4.52
C ILE A 14 5.54 7.52 -4.29
N VAL A 15 4.44 6.79 -4.25
CA VAL A 15 3.09 7.31 -4.01
C VAL A 15 2.62 6.87 -2.63
N LEU A 16 1.98 7.77 -1.90
CA LEU A 16 1.25 7.45 -0.67
C LEU A 16 -0.13 8.10 -0.74
N GLY A 17 -1.14 7.43 -0.20
CA GLY A 17 -2.48 7.99 0.00
C GLY A 17 -2.71 8.35 1.47
N LEU A 18 -3.24 9.55 1.73
CA LEU A 18 -3.45 10.04 3.09
C LEU A 18 -4.62 11.01 3.21
N SER A 19 -5.19 11.09 4.42
CA SER A 19 -6.00 12.23 4.86
C SER A 19 -5.14 13.20 5.68
N GLU A 20 -5.65 14.40 5.93
CA GLU A 20 -4.93 15.42 6.73
C GLU A 20 -4.57 14.90 8.13
N ASN A 21 -5.49 14.22 8.81
CA ASN A 21 -5.26 13.64 10.14
C ASN A 21 -4.26 12.48 10.13
N PHE A 22 -3.99 11.90 8.96
CA PHE A 22 -3.02 10.82 8.79
C PHE A 22 -1.65 11.32 8.30
N ALA A 23 -1.50 12.63 8.04
CA ALA A 23 -0.26 13.20 7.55
C ALA A 23 0.95 12.93 8.44
N PRO A 24 0.88 13.03 9.78
CA PRO A 24 2.02 12.68 10.63
C PRO A 24 2.53 11.24 10.44
N TYR A 25 1.63 10.30 10.21
CA TYR A 25 1.97 8.88 10.03
C TYR A 25 2.56 8.62 8.64
N ALA A 26 1.97 9.21 7.60
CA ALA A 26 2.52 9.20 6.25
C ALA A 26 3.94 9.81 6.22
N TYR A 27 4.13 10.94 6.92
CA TYR A 27 5.43 11.60 7.03
C TYR A 27 6.44 10.77 7.83
N THR A 28 5.98 9.98 8.81
CA THR A 28 6.82 9.00 9.51
C THR A 28 7.26 7.87 8.57
N THR A 29 6.37 7.39 7.70
CA THR A 29 6.70 6.43 6.63
C THR A 29 7.80 7.00 5.72
N ILE A 30 7.62 8.22 5.24
CA ILE A 30 8.61 8.94 4.41
C ILE A 30 9.96 9.08 5.15
N GLN A 31 9.93 9.57 6.39
CA GLN A 31 11.14 9.80 7.18
C GLN A 31 11.91 8.49 7.41
N SER A 32 11.23 7.40 7.76
CA SER A 32 11.89 6.10 7.95
C SER A 32 12.53 5.58 6.65
N GLY A 33 11.91 5.84 5.50
CA GLY A 33 12.49 5.51 4.19
C GLY A 33 13.72 6.35 3.86
N LEU A 34 13.70 7.64 4.21
CA LEU A 34 14.84 8.55 4.02
C LEU A 34 15.99 8.26 4.97
N ASP A 35 15.72 7.84 6.21
CA ASP A 35 16.75 7.41 7.16
C ASP A 35 17.55 6.21 6.63
N ASN A 36 16.94 5.40 5.77
CA ASN A 36 17.53 4.21 5.17
C ASN A 36 17.95 4.40 3.69
N ILE A 37 18.03 5.65 3.20
CA ILE A 37 18.32 5.92 1.78
C ILE A 37 19.78 5.59 1.42
N LEU A 38 19.98 4.85 0.33
CA LEU A 38 21.33 4.50 -0.16
C LEU A 38 22.05 5.73 -0.73
N PRO A 39 23.39 5.83 -0.67
CA PRO A 39 24.14 6.91 -1.30
C PRO A 39 23.81 7.07 -2.79
N GLY A 40 23.65 8.32 -3.24
CA GLY A 40 23.33 8.64 -4.65
C GLY A 40 21.87 8.40 -5.06
N VAL A 41 21.04 7.78 -4.22
CA VAL A 41 19.60 7.63 -4.48
C VAL A 41 18.84 8.91 -4.11
N ARG A 42 17.89 9.29 -4.96
CA ARG A 42 16.92 10.37 -4.71
C ARG A 42 15.50 9.84 -4.86
N LEU A 43 14.58 10.30 -4.01
CA LEU A 43 13.17 9.88 -4.02
C LEU A 43 12.23 11.04 -4.37
N ALA A 44 11.13 10.76 -5.08
CA ALA A 44 10.07 11.72 -5.35
C ALA A 44 8.77 11.20 -4.75
N PHE A 45 8.25 11.87 -3.73
CA PHE A 45 7.02 11.49 -3.05
C PHE A 45 5.83 12.19 -3.68
N TYR A 46 4.81 11.43 -4.08
CA TYR A 46 3.55 11.92 -4.61
C TYR A 46 2.45 11.57 -3.61
N LEU A 47 1.96 12.59 -2.91
CA LEU A 47 1.02 12.44 -1.81
C LEU A 47 -0.40 12.72 -2.29
N PHE A 48 -1.17 11.65 -2.43
CA PHE A 48 -2.55 11.68 -2.88
C PHE A 48 -3.46 12.09 -1.71
N HIS A 49 -4.21 13.16 -1.88
CA HIS A 49 -5.10 13.70 -0.85
C HIS A 49 -6.40 14.27 -1.45
N GLU A 50 -7.39 14.53 -0.60
CA GLU A 50 -8.58 15.31 -0.97
C GLU A 50 -8.66 16.52 -0.05
N GLY A 51 -8.42 17.73 -0.58
CA GLY A 51 -8.61 18.97 0.16
C GLY A 51 -7.70 19.21 1.38
N MET A 52 -6.49 18.62 1.43
CA MET A 52 -5.53 18.84 2.50
C MET A 52 -5.10 20.31 2.58
N SER A 53 -5.08 20.89 3.78
CA SER A 53 -4.74 22.28 4.00
C SER A 53 -3.30 22.62 3.60
N GLU A 54 -3.10 23.82 3.05
CA GLU A 54 -1.78 24.30 2.63
C GLU A 54 -0.79 24.36 3.80
N ALA A 55 -1.28 24.57 5.03
CA ALA A 55 -0.47 24.52 6.24
C ALA A 55 0.20 23.14 6.43
N VAL A 56 -0.58 22.05 6.35
CA VAL A 56 -0.07 20.68 6.49
C VAL A 56 0.82 20.29 5.31
N GLN A 57 0.50 20.75 4.10
CA GLN A 57 1.35 20.54 2.93
C GLN A 57 2.71 21.24 3.10
N ASN A 58 2.73 22.47 3.62
CA ASN A 58 3.95 23.22 3.86
C ASN A 58 4.86 22.58 4.91
N ILE A 59 4.30 21.91 5.92
CA ILE A 59 5.08 21.09 6.85
C ILE A 59 5.81 19.98 6.10
N GLY A 60 5.10 19.25 5.23
CA GLY A 60 5.71 18.19 4.42
C GLY A 60 6.79 18.71 3.47
N ARG A 61 6.56 19.84 2.81
CA ARG A 61 7.58 20.51 1.97
C ARG A 61 8.81 20.91 2.78
N ALA A 62 8.62 21.49 3.96
CA ALA A 62 9.72 21.91 4.84
C ALA A 62 10.55 20.73 5.36
N LEU A 63 9.92 19.57 5.57
CA LEU A 63 10.59 18.35 6.01
C LEU A 63 11.31 17.62 4.87
N PHE A 64 10.70 17.56 3.68
CA PHE A 64 11.07 16.56 2.67
C PHE A 64 11.45 17.10 1.30
N ASN A 65 11.43 18.41 1.05
CA ASN A 65 12.10 18.99 -0.13
C ASN A 65 13.58 19.24 0.21
N THR A 66 14.44 18.30 -0.16
CA THR A 66 15.87 18.31 0.17
C THR A 66 16.70 17.88 -1.05
N ASP A 67 18.03 17.85 -0.94
CA ASP A 67 18.89 17.29 -1.99
C ASP A 67 18.65 15.79 -2.22
N ARG A 68 18.05 15.10 -1.23
CA ARG A 68 17.78 13.65 -1.26
C ARG A 68 16.35 13.32 -1.65
N SER A 69 15.45 14.30 -1.69
CA SER A 69 14.03 14.05 -1.94
C SER A 69 13.27 15.26 -2.47
N GLU A 70 12.21 14.99 -3.22
CA GLU A 70 11.19 15.98 -3.58
C GLU A 70 9.81 15.47 -3.16
N ILE A 71 8.91 16.38 -2.81
CA ILE A 71 7.54 16.05 -2.39
C ILE A 71 6.53 16.88 -3.18
N HIS A 72 5.54 16.18 -3.71
CA HIS A 72 4.47 16.70 -4.55
C HIS A 72 3.12 16.29 -3.95
N PHE A 73 2.26 17.27 -3.73
CA PHE A 73 0.90 17.03 -3.24
C PHE A 73 -0.05 16.98 -4.44
N VAL A 74 -0.84 15.90 -4.52
CA VAL A 74 -1.71 15.60 -5.65
C VAL A 74 -3.14 15.51 -5.15
N ASP A 75 -3.95 16.50 -5.51
CA ASP A 75 -5.37 16.49 -5.19
C ASP A 75 -6.11 15.51 -6.10
N VAL A 76 -6.64 14.42 -5.51
CA VAL A 76 -7.37 13.38 -6.23
C VAL A 76 -8.89 13.56 -6.17
N SER A 77 -9.37 14.71 -5.68
CA SER A 77 -10.82 14.97 -5.50
C SER A 77 -11.59 14.81 -6.80
N GLU A 78 -11.05 15.25 -7.95
CA GLU A 78 -11.73 15.10 -9.24
C GLU A 78 -11.95 13.62 -9.60
N TRP A 79 -10.91 12.80 -9.45
CA TRP A 79 -10.97 11.37 -9.74
C TRP A 79 -11.91 10.65 -8.77
N MET A 80 -11.80 10.97 -7.48
CA MET A 80 -12.62 10.38 -6.44
C MET A 80 -14.10 10.79 -6.55
N ASN A 81 -14.42 12.01 -6.98
CA ASN A 81 -15.80 12.43 -7.24
C ASN A 81 -16.39 11.77 -8.48
N ARG A 82 -15.56 11.47 -9.49
CA ARG A 82 -15.97 10.79 -10.72
C ARG A 82 -16.35 9.34 -10.48
N HIS A 83 -15.54 8.61 -9.71
CA HIS A 83 -15.70 7.16 -9.49
C HIS A 83 -16.41 6.79 -8.19
N ASN A 84 -16.34 7.67 -7.20
CA ASN A 84 -17.04 7.67 -5.92
C ASN A 84 -17.32 6.28 -5.30
N PRO A 85 -16.45 5.77 -4.40
CA PRO A 85 -16.71 4.51 -3.72
C PRO A 85 -18.02 4.61 -2.93
N SER A 86 -19.04 3.87 -3.37
CA SER A 86 -20.40 3.95 -2.83
C SER A 86 -20.58 3.14 -1.55
N TYR A 87 -19.66 2.22 -1.28
CA TYR A 87 -19.66 1.36 -0.10
C TYR A 87 -18.30 1.47 0.59
N LEU A 88 -18.25 2.29 1.65
CA LEU A 88 -17.03 2.47 2.41
C LEU A 88 -16.88 1.46 3.53
N GLY A 89 -17.97 0.92 4.10
CA GLY A 89 -17.87 -0.03 5.23
C GLY A 89 -16.98 0.53 6.34
N HIS A 90 -15.86 -0.15 6.63
CA HIS A 90 -14.81 0.31 7.55
C HIS A 90 -13.66 1.09 6.86
N ALA A 91 -13.60 1.10 5.53
CA ALA A 91 -12.62 1.87 4.77
C ALA A 91 -12.95 3.36 4.73
N SER A 92 -11.94 4.14 4.38
CA SER A 92 -12.04 5.57 4.15
C SER A 92 -11.75 5.86 2.68
N ARG A 93 -12.11 7.05 2.18
CA ARG A 93 -11.80 7.44 0.81
C ARG A 93 -10.31 7.28 0.44
N PRO A 94 -9.33 7.62 1.32
CA PRO A 94 -7.91 7.35 1.10
C PRO A 94 -7.55 5.92 0.73
N THR A 95 -8.31 4.93 1.22
CA THR A 95 -8.13 3.51 0.90
C THR A 95 -8.10 3.28 -0.62
N PHE A 96 -8.94 4.00 -1.38
CA PHE A 96 -9.11 3.83 -2.82
C PHE A 96 -8.16 4.68 -3.68
N TYR A 97 -7.38 5.59 -3.09
CA TYR A 97 -6.56 6.54 -3.86
C TYR A 97 -5.55 5.84 -4.78
N ARG A 98 -5.06 4.66 -4.39
CA ARG A 98 -4.08 3.90 -5.18
C ARG A 98 -4.64 3.41 -6.52
N LEU A 99 -5.96 3.29 -6.65
CA LEU A 99 -6.63 2.96 -7.90
C LEU A 99 -6.52 4.07 -8.96
N ALA A 100 -6.28 5.32 -8.54
CA ALA A 100 -6.10 6.45 -9.44
C ALA A 100 -4.70 6.50 -10.06
N ILE A 101 -3.72 5.78 -9.50
CA ILE A 101 -2.31 5.84 -9.92
C ILE A 101 -2.12 5.57 -11.41
N PRO A 102 -2.69 4.50 -12.01
CA PRO A 102 -2.48 4.23 -13.42
C PRO A 102 -3.01 5.32 -14.36
N GLU A 103 -4.04 6.07 -13.95
CA GLU A 103 -4.59 7.18 -14.73
C GLU A 103 -3.77 8.47 -14.52
N LEU A 104 -3.54 8.85 -13.27
CA LEU A 104 -2.91 10.12 -12.93
C LEU A 104 -1.41 10.14 -13.25
N LEU A 105 -0.73 9.00 -13.12
CA LEU A 105 0.70 8.84 -13.38
C LEU A 105 0.97 8.11 -14.70
N HIS A 106 0.08 8.20 -15.69
CA HIS A 106 0.21 7.51 -16.99
C HIS A 106 1.53 7.80 -17.75
N ASN A 107 2.20 8.92 -17.47
CA ASN A 107 3.50 9.28 -18.07
C ASN A 107 4.72 8.77 -17.28
N PHE A 108 4.50 8.06 -16.18
CA PHE A 108 5.57 7.46 -15.38
C PHE A 108 5.83 6.06 -15.92
N PRO A 109 7.09 5.60 -15.99
CA PRO A 109 7.35 4.24 -16.42
C PRO A 109 6.93 3.21 -15.37
N ARG A 110 7.16 3.53 -14.10
CA ARG A 110 6.94 2.69 -12.92
C ARG A 110 6.92 3.57 -11.68
N VAL A 111 6.20 3.16 -10.65
CA VAL A 111 6.16 3.79 -9.33
C VAL A 111 6.16 2.74 -8.21
N ILE A 112 6.56 3.14 -7.01
CA ILE A 112 6.29 2.39 -5.78
C ILE A 112 5.04 3.01 -5.13
N TYR A 113 4.16 2.19 -4.56
CA TYR A 113 3.12 2.64 -3.66
C TYR A 113 3.40 2.10 -2.25
N LEU A 114 3.19 2.93 -1.23
CA LEU A 114 3.26 2.57 0.18
C LEU A 114 2.00 3.06 0.90
N ASP A 115 1.40 2.22 1.73
CA ASP A 115 0.44 2.66 2.75
C ASP A 115 1.11 3.61 3.76
N SER A 116 0.31 4.50 4.35
CA SER A 116 0.79 5.58 5.23
C SER A 116 1.20 5.13 6.63
N ASP A 117 1.04 3.86 6.96
CA ASP A 117 1.33 3.24 8.25
C ASP A 117 2.41 2.15 8.13
N ILE A 118 3.36 2.38 7.22
CA ILE A 118 4.52 1.54 7.00
C ILE A 118 5.76 2.13 7.66
N PHE A 119 6.57 1.29 8.28
CA PHE A 119 7.90 1.66 8.77
C PHE A 119 8.98 0.99 7.95
N MET A 120 9.74 1.80 7.22
CA MET A 120 10.82 1.33 6.36
C MET A 120 12.10 1.12 7.17
N ARG A 121 12.68 -0.07 7.03
CA ARG A 121 13.99 -0.47 7.58
C ARG A 121 15.06 -0.69 6.51
N ARG A 122 14.69 -0.57 5.23
CA ARG A 122 15.58 -0.62 4.07
C ARG A 122 15.24 0.48 3.09
N CYS A 123 16.18 0.78 2.20
CA CYS A 123 15.99 1.80 1.18
C CYS A 123 14.80 1.45 0.26
N PRO A 124 13.78 2.31 0.16
CA PRO A 124 12.62 2.04 -0.70
C PRO A 124 12.97 1.85 -2.17
N SER A 125 14.07 2.43 -2.67
CA SER A 125 14.45 2.30 -4.08
C SER A 125 14.74 0.87 -4.52
N LEU A 126 15.07 -0.03 -3.58
CA LEU A 126 15.29 -1.45 -3.87
C LEU A 126 14.00 -2.13 -4.36
N LEU A 127 12.82 -1.69 -3.90
CA LEU A 127 11.52 -2.16 -4.41
C LEU A 127 11.36 -1.81 -5.89
N TYR A 128 11.80 -0.63 -6.31
CA TYR A 128 11.62 -0.18 -7.70
C TYR A 128 12.21 -1.17 -8.71
N TYR A 129 13.28 -1.86 -8.33
CA TYR A 129 14.01 -2.80 -9.17
C TYR A 129 13.72 -4.27 -8.84
N SER A 130 12.82 -4.57 -7.90
CA SER A 130 12.56 -5.94 -7.43
C SER A 130 11.69 -6.78 -8.36
N ILE A 131 11.09 -6.19 -9.40
CA ILE A 131 10.22 -6.90 -10.35
C ILE A 131 10.81 -7.03 -11.75
N HIS A 132 10.47 -8.14 -12.40
CA HIS A 132 10.75 -8.35 -13.81
C HIS A 132 10.06 -7.30 -14.70
N LYS A 133 10.70 -6.97 -15.83
CA LYS A 133 10.24 -5.91 -16.75
C LYS A 133 8.83 -6.12 -17.31
N ASP A 134 8.36 -7.36 -17.36
CA ASP A 134 7.08 -7.75 -17.96
C ASP A 134 5.94 -7.92 -16.94
N ALA A 135 6.25 -7.87 -15.63
CA ALA A 135 5.23 -7.86 -14.59
C ALA A 135 4.51 -6.49 -14.56
N GLN A 136 3.20 -6.51 -14.28
CA GLN A 136 2.42 -5.29 -14.08
C GLN A 136 2.52 -4.79 -12.65
N ILE A 137 2.50 -5.71 -11.69
CA ILE A 137 2.55 -5.42 -10.25
C ILE A 137 3.68 -6.23 -9.61
N GLY A 138 4.40 -5.62 -8.68
CA GLY A 138 5.15 -6.29 -7.64
C GLY A 138 4.41 -6.17 -6.32
N ALA A 139 4.18 -7.27 -5.64
CA ALA A 139 3.51 -7.28 -4.35
C ALA A 139 3.93 -8.52 -3.56
N THR A 140 3.69 -8.53 -2.26
CA THR A 140 3.82 -9.74 -1.43
C THR A 140 2.51 -10.51 -1.46
N ARG A 141 2.56 -11.82 -1.22
CA ARG A 141 1.34 -12.55 -0.86
C ARG A 141 0.84 -12.03 0.48
N ASP A 142 -0.48 -11.95 0.65
CA ASP A 142 -1.06 -11.61 1.94
C ASP A 142 -0.98 -12.83 2.88
N LEU A 143 0.17 -12.97 3.56
CA LEU A 143 0.43 -14.10 4.44
C LEU A 143 -0.60 -14.21 5.57
N LEU A 144 -1.15 -13.09 6.05
CA LEU A 144 -2.13 -13.12 7.14
C LEU A 144 -3.55 -13.47 6.66
N MET A 145 -3.79 -13.43 5.35
CA MET A 145 -5.02 -13.96 4.74
C MET A 145 -5.01 -15.48 4.61
N ILE A 146 -3.83 -16.10 4.44
CA ILE A 146 -3.67 -17.54 4.21
C ILE A 146 -4.44 -18.41 5.23
N PRO A 147 -4.38 -18.18 6.55
CA PRO A 147 -5.12 -19.01 7.50
C PRO A 147 -6.63 -19.01 7.25
N ALA A 148 -7.21 -17.86 6.93
CA ALA A 148 -8.63 -17.74 6.61
C ALA A 148 -9.00 -18.52 5.33
N GLN A 149 -8.09 -18.54 4.35
CA GLN A 149 -8.28 -19.26 3.08
C GLN A 149 -8.24 -20.78 3.27
N HIS A 150 -7.42 -21.28 4.19
CA HIS A 150 -7.24 -22.71 4.44
C HIS A 150 -8.20 -23.29 5.51
N ASN A 151 -8.71 -22.45 6.42
CA ASN A 151 -9.56 -22.89 7.54
C ASN A 151 -11.07 -22.71 7.28
N GLY A 152 -11.48 -22.52 6.03
CA GLY A 152 -12.90 -22.46 5.66
C GLY A 152 -13.62 -21.21 6.15
N PHE A 153 -12.90 -20.09 6.32
CA PHE A 153 -13.51 -18.81 6.68
C PHE A 153 -14.62 -18.45 5.68
N ARG A 154 -15.74 -17.94 6.21
CA ARG A 154 -16.86 -17.46 5.41
C ARG A 154 -16.98 -15.96 5.55
N LEU A 155 -17.25 -15.31 4.43
CA LEU A 155 -17.46 -13.87 4.42
C LEU A 155 -18.75 -13.48 5.16
N PRO A 156 -18.87 -12.22 5.60
CA PRO A 156 -20.13 -11.67 6.08
C PRO A 156 -21.25 -11.81 5.03
N GLN A 157 -22.50 -11.95 5.49
CA GLN A 157 -23.66 -12.25 4.64
C GLN A 157 -23.90 -11.16 3.58
N GLU A 158 -23.62 -9.91 3.93
CA GLU A 158 -23.70 -8.73 3.07
C GLU A 158 -22.70 -8.76 1.91
N VAL A 159 -21.59 -9.50 2.05
CA VAL A 159 -20.58 -9.63 0.99
C VAL A 159 -20.87 -10.89 0.19
N ALA A 160 -21.41 -10.69 -1.01
CA ALA A 160 -21.68 -11.77 -1.98
C ALA A 160 -22.52 -12.95 -1.41
N GLY A 161 -23.31 -12.72 -0.35
CA GLY A 161 -24.13 -13.77 0.27
C GLY A 161 -23.40 -14.66 1.27
N GLY A 162 -22.24 -14.26 1.78
CA GLY A 162 -21.43 -15.00 2.76
C GLY A 162 -20.84 -16.33 2.27
N PRO A 163 -20.22 -16.39 1.07
CA PRO A 163 -19.56 -17.60 0.58
C PRO A 163 -18.29 -17.93 1.39
N PRO A 164 -17.75 -19.16 1.28
CA PRO A 164 -16.36 -19.42 1.66
C PRO A 164 -15.41 -18.45 0.96
N LEU A 165 -14.36 -18.01 1.65
CA LEU A 165 -13.40 -17.05 1.13
C LEU A 165 -12.78 -17.49 -0.21
N ILE A 166 -12.44 -18.77 -0.33
CA ILE A 166 -11.85 -19.31 -1.57
C ILE A 166 -12.83 -19.27 -2.75
N ASP A 167 -14.13 -19.43 -2.51
CA ASP A 167 -15.16 -19.39 -3.54
C ASP A 167 -15.41 -17.93 -3.96
N TYR A 168 -15.33 -17.00 -3.01
CA TYR A 168 -15.33 -15.57 -3.30
C TYR A 168 -14.15 -15.16 -4.17
N HIS A 169 -12.92 -15.54 -3.79
CA HIS A 169 -11.73 -15.24 -4.60
C HIS A 169 -11.87 -15.77 -6.03
N ARG A 170 -12.31 -17.02 -6.20
CA ARG A 170 -12.46 -17.62 -7.53
C ARG A 170 -13.60 -16.98 -8.33
N GLY A 171 -14.77 -16.85 -7.74
CA GLY A 171 -15.99 -16.42 -8.43
C GLY A 171 -16.08 -14.91 -8.60
N ALA A 172 -15.89 -14.15 -7.52
CA ALA A 172 -16.05 -12.71 -7.51
C ALA A 172 -14.78 -11.96 -7.94
N LEU A 173 -13.57 -12.49 -7.69
CA LEU A 173 -12.33 -11.82 -8.08
C LEU A 173 -11.63 -12.46 -9.28
N GLY A 174 -11.98 -13.70 -9.65
CA GLY A 174 -11.27 -14.43 -10.70
C GLY A 174 -9.90 -14.97 -10.28
N VAL A 175 -9.55 -14.85 -9.00
CA VAL A 175 -8.31 -15.36 -8.40
C VAL A 175 -8.44 -16.87 -8.23
N GLN A 176 -7.89 -17.63 -9.19
CA GLN A 176 -8.12 -19.09 -9.26
C GLN A 176 -7.40 -19.84 -8.14
N ASN A 177 -6.21 -19.35 -7.76
CA ASN A 177 -5.45 -19.81 -6.61
C ASN A 177 -5.51 -18.73 -5.53
N SER A 178 -6.20 -19.03 -4.43
CA SER A 178 -6.40 -18.09 -3.32
C SER A 178 -5.08 -17.68 -2.65
N ASP A 179 -4.07 -18.57 -2.64
CA ASP A 179 -2.76 -18.29 -2.06
C ASP A 179 -1.97 -17.24 -2.87
N ASP A 180 -2.38 -16.94 -4.10
CA ASP A 180 -1.81 -15.88 -4.93
C ASP A 180 -2.52 -14.53 -4.75
N TYR A 181 -3.39 -14.42 -3.74
CA TYR A 181 -3.95 -13.14 -3.34
C TYR A 181 -2.86 -12.28 -2.66
N PHE A 182 -2.66 -11.06 -3.14
CA PHE A 182 -1.58 -10.16 -2.72
C PHE A 182 -2.05 -9.04 -1.80
N GLN A 183 -1.12 -8.56 -0.97
CA GLN A 183 -1.31 -7.45 -0.04
C GLN A 183 -1.18 -6.09 -0.77
N GLY A 184 -2.09 -5.15 -0.51
CA GLY A 184 -2.25 -3.89 -1.25
C GLY A 184 -1.39 -2.69 -0.80
N GLY A 185 -0.64 -2.83 0.28
CA GLY A 185 0.06 -1.79 1.01
C GLY A 185 1.46 -1.51 0.53
N VAL A 186 2.18 -2.51 0.03
CA VAL A 186 3.46 -2.31 -0.68
C VAL A 186 3.36 -2.82 -2.10
N LEU A 187 3.31 -1.90 -3.06
CA LEU A 187 3.20 -2.24 -4.48
C LEU A 187 4.32 -1.61 -5.29
N VAL A 188 4.79 -2.35 -6.31
CA VAL A 188 5.57 -1.80 -7.41
C VAL A 188 4.69 -1.82 -8.65
N ILE A 189 4.27 -0.66 -9.13
CA ILE A 189 3.30 -0.54 -10.21
C ILE A 189 4.03 -0.18 -11.49
N ASN A 190 4.08 -1.12 -12.44
CA ASN A 190 4.69 -0.93 -13.75
C ASN A 190 3.68 -0.32 -14.73
N ILE A 191 3.52 0.99 -14.66
CA ILE A 191 2.54 1.77 -15.43
C ILE A 191 2.63 1.47 -16.93
N ASN A 192 3.85 1.34 -17.49
CA ASN A 192 4.07 1.02 -18.91
C ASN A 192 3.44 -0.30 -19.37
N LYS A 193 3.13 -1.19 -18.43
CA LYS A 193 2.52 -2.50 -18.73
C LYS A 193 1.02 -2.52 -18.47
N ILE A 194 0.44 -1.47 -17.88
CA ILE A 194 -0.99 -1.38 -17.59
C ILE A 194 -1.72 -0.90 -18.84
N THR A 195 -2.79 -1.60 -19.22
CA THR A 195 -3.59 -1.25 -20.39
C THR A 195 -4.64 -0.21 -20.05
N GLU A 196 -5.08 0.59 -21.03
CA GLU A 196 -6.19 1.55 -20.86
C GLU A 196 -7.47 0.88 -20.33
N HIS A 197 -7.72 -0.37 -20.72
CA HIS A 197 -8.84 -1.14 -20.19
C HIS A 197 -8.72 -1.35 -18.68
N GLN A 198 -7.56 -1.78 -18.19
CA GLN A 198 -7.31 -1.96 -16.76
C GLN A 198 -7.40 -0.64 -15.98
N VAL A 199 -6.93 0.47 -16.56
CA VAL A 199 -7.11 1.82 -15.97
C VAL A 199 -8.60 2.13 -15.78
N LYS A 200 -9.43 1.89 -16.81
CA LYS A 200 -10.88 2.09 -16.73
C LYS A 200 -11.53 1.16 -15.70
N GLU A 201 -11.08 -0.09 -15.61
CA GLU A 201 -11.58 -1.04 -14.61
C GLU A 201 -11.28 -0.59 -13.17
N CYS A 202 -10.10 -0.04 -12.88
CA CYS A 202 -9.77 0.51 -11.55
C CYS A 202 -10.83 1.52 -11.09
N GLY A 203 -11.21 2.46 -11.97
CA GLY A 203 -12.25 3.44 -11.68
C GLY A 203 -13.66 2.86 -11.67
N ALA A 204 -13.98 1.97 -12.61
CA ALA A 204 -15.33 1.39 -12.72
C ALA A 204 -15.69 0.48 -11.53
N LEU A 205 -14.70 -0.21 -10.96
CA LEU A 205 -14.92 -1.11 -9.83
C LEU A 205 -14.90 -0.41 -8.47
N CYS A 206 -14.52 0.86 -8.39
CA CYS A 206 -14.41 1.63 -7.15
C CYS A 206 -15.70 1.63 -6.31
N GLY A 207 -16.88 1.62 -6.97
CA GLY A 207 -18.19 1.54 -6.32
C GLY A 207 -18.67 0.13 -5.98
N THR A 208 -17.88 -0.92 -6.24
CA THR A 208 -18.28 -2.31 -6.01
C THR A 208 -18.08 -2.69 -4.54
N LEU A 209 -19.06 -3.38 -3.96
CA LEU A 209 -18.92 -3.94 -2.61
C LEU A 209 -18.02 -5.19 -2.65
N PHE A 210 -16.73 -4.98 -2.40
CA PHE A 210 -15.75 -6.03 -2.20
C PHE A 210 -15.31 -6.12 -0.74
N TRP A 211 -14.89 -7.31 -0.30
CA TRP A 211 -14.61 -7.58 1.11
C TRP A 211 -13.40 -6.81 1.62
N MET A 212 -12.34 -6.80 0.81
CA MET A 212 -11.09 -6.09 1.02
C MET A 212 -10.98 -4.84 0.12
N MET A 213 -12.13 -4.26 -0.26
CA MET A 213 -12.25 -2.96 -0.92
C MET A 213 -11.37 -2.86 -2.17
N ASP A 214 -10.42 -1.93 -2.21
CA ASP A 214 -9.54 -1.69 -3.34
C ASP A 214 -8.48 -2.78 -3.52
N GLN A 215 -8.06 -3.46 -2.45
CA GLN A 215 -7.17 -4.61 -2.54
C GLN A 215 -7.79 -5.74 -3.36
N ASP A 216 -9.10 -5.97 -3.23
CA ASP A 216 -9.85 -6.93 -4.07
C ASP A 216 -9.93 -6.47 -5.52
N ILE A 217 -10.11 -5.17 -5.77
CA ILE A 217 -10.11 -4.58 -7.12
C ILE A 217 -8.75 -4.85 -7.79
N LEU A 218 -7.66 -4.56 -7.08
CA LEU A 218 -6.30 -4.78 -7.60
C LEU A 218 -6.03 -6.26 -7.84
N ASN A 219 -6.39 -7.15 -6.90
CA ASN A 219 -6.25 -8.59 -7.06
C ASN A 219 -7.03 -9.11 -8.26
N ARG A 220 -8.26 -8.63 -8.47
CA ARG A 220 -9.08 -8.96 -9.63
C ARG A 220 -8.45 -8.52 -10.96
N ILE A 221 -7.99 -7.27 -11.05
CA ILE A 221 -7.48 -6.69 -12.30
C ILE A 221 -6.11 -7.28 -12.68
N PHE A 222 -5.26 -7.54 -11.68
CA PHE A 222 -3.85 -7.88 -11.89
C PHE A 222 -3.52 -9.36 -11.67
N TYR A 223 -4.50 -10.21 -11.35
CA TYR A 223 -4.29 -11.65 -11.22
C TYR A 223 -3.54 -12.24 -12.42
N GLY A 224 -2.54 -13.08 -12.13
CA GLY A 224 -1.67 -13.71 -13.14
C GLY A 224 -0.61 -12.77 -13.76
N ARG A 225 -0.53 -11.51 -13.33
CA ARG A 225 0.45 -10.51 -13.83
C ARG A 225 1.29 -9.89 -12.70
N VAL A 226 1.31 -10.57 -11.55
CA VAL A 226 2.03 -10.17 -10.33
C VAL A 226 3.38 -10.87 -10.27
N CYS A 227 4.44 -10.12 -10.00
CA CYS A 227 5.72 -10.65 -9.55
C CYS A 227 5.71 -10.66 -8.02
N PHE A 228 5.64 -11.84 -7.40
CA PHE A 228 5.70 -11.92 -5.94
C PHE A 228 7.09 -11.59 -5.44
N ILE A 229 7.21 -10.46 -4.73
CA ILE A 229 8.45 -10.03 -4.09
C ILE A 229 8.58 -10.67 -2.70
N HIS A 230 9.78 -10.63 -2.13
CA HIS A 230 10.03 -11.24 -0.82
C HIS A 230 9.14 -10.63 0.27
N PRO A 231 8.51 -11.42 1.18
CA PRO A 231 7.55 -10.88 2.14
C PRO A 231 8.15 -9.94 3.19
N ASN A 232 9.49 -9.87 3.33
CA ASN A 232 10.16 -8.87 4.19
C ASN A 232 9.81 -7.44 3.78
N TRP A 233 9.36 -7.23 2.54
CA TRP A 233 8.93 -5.93 2.05
C TRP A 233 7.53 -5.52 2.49
N ASP A 234 6.76 -6.38 3.13
CA ASP A 234 5.41 -6.07 3.62
C ASP A 234 5.05 -6.97 4.81
N VAL A 235 5.78 -6.79 5.92
CA VAL A 235 5.57 -7.59 7.13
C VAL A 235 4.42 -6.98 7.91
N CYS A 236 3.23 -7.52 7.70
CA CYS A 236 2.03 -7.11 8.41
C CYS A 236 2.12 -7.40 9.91
N TRP A 237 1.84 -6.38 10.72
CA TRP A 237 1.78 -6.47 12.17
C TRP A 237 0.62 -5.65 12.74
N GLY A 238 -0.19 -6.28 13.57
CA GLY A 238 -1.37 -5.68 14.14
C GLY A 238 -2.19 -6.69 14.94
N PRO A 239 -3.35 -6.27 15.47
CA PRO A 239 -4.23 -7.16 16.23
C PRO A 239 -4.69 -8.36 15.39
N GLY A 240 -4.66 -9.54 16.00
CA GLY A 240 -5.00 -10.79 15.32
C GLY A 240 -3.91 -11.35 14.40
N CYS A 241 -2.80 -10.62 14.16
CA CYS A 241 -1.71 -11.12 13.31
C CYS A 241 -0.98 -12.30 13.95
N GLU A 242 -0.76 -12.27 15.28
CA GLU A 242 -0.18 -13.39 16.02
C GLU A 242 -1.07 -14.64 15.93
N GLU A 243 -2.36 -14.51 16.27
CA GLU A 243 -3.34 -15.61 16.16
C GLU A 243 -3.46 -16.15 14.73
N ALA A 244 -3.48 -15.28 13.73
CA ALA A 244 -3.46 -15.69 12.32
C ALA A 244 -2.18 -16.49 12.02
N SER A 245 -1.02 -15.99 12.45
CA SER A 245 0.28 -16.65 12.22
C SER A 245 0.37 -18.02 12.89
N GLU A 246 -0.30 -18.23 14.03
CA GLU A 246 -0.40 -19.51 14.72
C GLU A 246 -1.17 -20.56 13.92
N ASN A 247 -2.01 -20.14 12.98
CA ASN A 247 -2.86 -21.00 12.15
C ASN A 247 -2.33 -21.16 10.71
N LEU A 248 -1.12 -20.68 10.42
CA LEU A 248 -0.49 -20.85 9.11
C LEU A 248 -0.12 -22.32 8.82
N PRO A 249 -0.32 -22.82 7.59
CA PRO A 249 0.29 -24.07 7.14
C PRO A 249 1.82 -24.01 7.23
N ASP A 250 2.48 -25.15 7.46
CA ASP A 250 3.90 -25.25 7.83
C ASP A 250 4.84 -24.38 6.99
N HIS A 251 4.78 -24.49 5.66
CA HIS A 251 5.69 -23.74 4.79
C HIS A 251 5.45 -22.22 4.85
N TRP A 252 4.19 -21.78 5.01
CA TRP A 252 3.86 -20.36 5.15
C TRP A 252 4.29 -19.82 6.51
N ARG A 253 4.17 -20.64 7.55
CA ARG A 253 4.66 -20.32 8.89
C ARG A 253 6.17 -20.14 8.90
N ASP A 254 6.92 -21.06 8.29
CA ASP A 254 8.38 -20.96 8.19
C ASP A 254 8.80 -19.68 7.47
N LEU A 255 8.14 -19.36 6.35
CA LEU A 255 8.36 -18.13 5.61
C LEU A 255 8.05 -16.88 6.44
N TYR A 256 6.92 -16.86 7.16
CA TYR A 256 6.57 -15.73 8.03
C TYR A 256 7.56 -15.55 9.20
N GLN A 257 8.03 -16.64 9.79
CA GLN A 257 9.04 -16.59 10.85
C GLN A 257 10.41 -16.15 10.31
N GLU A 258 10.75 -16.47 9.07
CA GLU A 258 11.93 -15.91 8.41
C GLU A 258 11.79 -14.40 8.22
N THR A 259 10.61 -13.91 7.81
CA THR A 259 10.42 -12.50 7.50
C THR A 259 10.45 -11.60 8.74
N LEU A 260 9.98 -12.11 9.88
CA LEU A 260 10.06 -11.43 11.17
C LEU A 260 11.50 -11.23 11.68
N LYS A 261 12.48 -12.02 11.20
CA LYS A 261 13.90 -11.89 11.64
C LYS A 261 14.58 -10.65 11.07
N ASP A 262 14.29 -10.28 9.82
CA ASP A 262 14.81 -9.04 9.21
C ASP A 262 13.76 -8.36 8.31
N PRO A 263 12.74 -7.74 8.90
CA PRO A 263 11.72 -7.02 8.12
C PRO A 263 12.34 -5.80 7.44
N PHE A 264 12.08 -5.64 6.15
CA PHE A 264 12.51 -4.47 5.35
C PHE A 264 11.48 -3.35 5.40
N ALA A 265 10.20 -3.70 5.48
CA ALA A 265 9.11 -2.80 5.80
C ALA A 265 8.15 -3.51 6.75
N ILE A 266 7.81 -2.84 7.86
CA ILE A 266 6.74 -3.29 8.77
C ILE A 266 5.49 -2.52 8.39
N HIS A 267 4.40 -3.22 8.10
CA HIS A 267 3.11 -2.64 7.79
C HIS A 267 2.21 -2.79 9.01
N TYR A 268 1.94 -1.70 9.72
CA TYR A 268 1.15 -1.76 10.94
C TYR A 268 -0.35 -1.83 10.66
N THR A 269 -0.85 -2.98 10.21
CA THR A 269 -2.23 -3.19 9.76
C THR A 269 -3.24 -3.18 10.93
N GLY A 270 -4.50 -2.83 10.64
CA GLY A 270 -5.59 -2.83 11.63
C GLY A 270 -5.46 -1.78 12.75
N PHE A 271 -6.30 -1.86 13.78
CA PHE A 271 -6.27 -0.99 14.96
C PHE A 271 -6.38 -1.80 16.24
N PRO A 272 -5.65 -1.45 17.33
CA PRO A 272 -4.84 -0.23 17.50
C PRO A 272 -3.50 -0.20 16.74
N LYS A 273 -2.94 1.01 16.61
CA LYS A 273 -1.69 1.31 15.88
C LYS A 273 -0.54 1.68 16.83
N PRO A 274 0.72 1.75 16.36
CA PRO A 274 1.86 2.09 17.23
C PRO A 274 1.74 3.45 17.95
N TRP A 275 1.15 4.43 17.28
CA TRP A 275 0.87 5.76 17.85
C TRP A 275 -0.31 5.78 18.84
N ASN A 276 -1.04 4.67 18.97
CA ASN A 276 -2.03 4.45 20.03
C ASN A 276 -1.46 3.62 21.19
N GLY A 277 -0.14 3.40 21.23
CA GLY A 277 0.52 2.60 22.26
C GLY A 277 0.48 1.09 22.02
N TRP A 278 0.09 0.63 20.83
CA TRP A 278 0.21 -0.79 20.47
C TRP A 278 1.67 -1.17 20.24
N ASP A 279 2.12 -2.23 20.91
CA ASP A 279 3.50 -2.70 20.83
C ASP A 279 3.69 -3.79 19.76
N GLY A 280 4.93 -3.90 19.29
CA GLY A 280 5.28 -4.81 18.22
C GLY A 280 6.72 -4.63 17.73
N PRO A 281 7.10 -5.36 16.68
CA PRO A 281 8.37 -5.17 16.00
C PRO A 281 8.56 -3.70 15.61
N TYR A 282 9.64 -3.09 16.11
CA TYR A 282 10.07 -1.73 15.76
C TYR A 282 9.09 -0.60 16.10
N THR A 283 8.10 -0.83 16.98
CA THR A 283 7.15 0.23 17.38
C THR A 283 7.83 1.38 18.13
N ASP A 284 8.90 1.11 18.89
CA ASP A 284 9.67 2.16 19.56
C ASP A 284 10.45 3.03 18.57
N ASP A 285 11.04 2.43 17.54
CA ASP A 285 11.74 3.18 16.49
C ASP A 285 10.74 3.98 15.64
N TYR A 286 9.55 3.42 15.39
CA TYR A 286 8.44 4.14 14.77
C TYR A 286 8.05 5.36 15.61
N ARG A 287 7.79 5.20 16.92
CA ARG A 287 7.37 6.29 17.81
C ARG A 287 8.44 7.38 17.91
N LYS A 288 9.72 7.03 18.05
CA LYS A 288 10.84 7.99 18.01
C LYS A 288 10.87 8.76 16.68
N THR A 289 10.62 8.09 15.56
CA THR A 289 10.58 8.73 14.24
C THR A 289 9.39 9.68 14.14
N LEU A 290 8.21 9.25 14.61
CA LEU A 290 7.02 10.08 14.69
C LEU A 290 7.23 11.31 15.56
N GLU A 291 7.87 11.19 16.72
CA GLU A 291 8.20 12.33 17.58
C GLU A 291 9.03 13.39 16.84
N ARG A 292 10.04 12.97 16.04
CA ARG A 292 10.83 13.91 15.23
C ARG A 292 10.01 14.63 14.16
N VAL A 293 9.05 13.93 13.55
CA VAL A 293 8.13 14.51 12.57
C VAL A 293 7.18 15.50 13.24
N MET A 294 6.64 15.14 14.41
CA MET A 294 5.65 15.93 15.15
C MET A 294 6.18 17.26 15.67
N VAL A 295 7.49 17.45 15.83
CA VAL A 295 8.09 18.75 16.21
C VAL A 295 7.76 19.89 15.23
N ARG A 296 7.31 19.57 14.00
CA ARG A 296 6.95 20.56 12.98
C ARG A 296 5.43 20.79 12.82
N PHE A 297 4.60 20.03 13.52
CA PHE A 297 3.15 20.20 13.56
C PHE A 297 2.74 21.10 14.73
#